data_AF-A0A2Z3H562-F1
#
_entry.id   AF-A0A2Z3H562-F1
#
_cell.length_a   1.000
_cell.length_b   1.000
_cell.length_c   1.000
_cell.angle_alpha   90.00
_cell.angle_beta   90.00
_cell.angle_gamma   90.00
#
_symmetry.space_group_name_H-M   'P 1'
#
loop_
_entity.id
_entity.type
_entity.pdbx_description
1 polymer ?
#
loop_
_entity_poly.entity_id
_entity_poly.type
_entity_poly.pdbx_seq_one_letter_code
_entity_poly.pdbx_strand_id
1 'polypeptide(L)'
;MCDCYPAAPDRSKAGVHTVCVDEMTGVQAKERIAPTRPMRPGQTEKVEFEYKRHGTQCLIGNFAVATGQAIAPTVQATRGEKDFATHIEQTVATDPEAGWIFVADNLTTHTSATLVLWVASLCGIAAESLGEKGKSGILKSVATRKAFLTDASCTFREFVGRAVMVVRSK
;
A
#
# COMPACT_ATOMS: atom_id res chain seq x y z
N MET A 1 -1.95 11.22 -17.89
CA MET A 1 -2.68 10.10 -17.26
C MET A 1 -1.67 8.97 -17.06
N CYS A 2 -1.69 8.22 -15.96
CA CYS A 2 -0.76 7.09 -15.78
C CYS A 2 -1.16 5.93 -16.70
N ASP A 3 -0.30 5.55 -17.65
CA ASP A 3 -0.54 4.46 -18.60
C ASP A 3 -0.75 3.08 -17.93
N CYS A 4 -0.48 2.98 -16.62
CA CYS A 4 -0.71 1.75 -15.87
C CYS A 4 -2.19 1.36 -15.76
N TYR A 5 -3.13 2.32 -15.70
CA TYR A 5 -4.55 1.99 -15.55
C TYR A 5 -5.16 1.39 -16.82
N PRO A 6 -5.00 2.02 -18.01
CA PRO A 6 -5.49 1.43 -19.26
C PRO A 6 -4.88 0.06 -19.57
N ALA A 7 -3.62 -0.19 -19.17
CA ALA A 7 -2.94 -1.45 -19.40
C ALA A 7 -3.31 -2.57 -18.39
N ALA A 8 -4.01 -2.23 -17.29
CA ALA A 8 -4.29 -3.18 -16.21
C ALA A 8 -5.10 -4.42 -16.66
N PRO A 9 -6.14 -4.30 -17.51
CA PRO A 9 -6.90 -5.48 -17.96
C PRO A 9 -6.05 -6.47 -18.76
N ASP A 10 -5.18 -5.98 -19.65
CA ASP A 10 -4.34 -6.85 -20.47
C ASP A 10 -3.21 -7.49 -19.67
N ARG A 11 -2.63 -6.75 -18.71
CA ARG A 11 -1.69 -7.28 -17.72
C ARG A 11 -2.31 -8.38 -16.86
N SER A 12 -3.55 -8.18 -16.42
CA SER A 12 -4.27 -9.19 -15.62
C SER A 12 -4.46 -10.50 -16.40
N LYS A 13 -4.81 -10.43 -17.68
CA LYS A 13 -4.86 -11.62 -18.56
C LYS A 13 -3.50 -12.32 -18.73
N ALA A 14 -2.41 -11.55 -18.63
CA ALA A 14 -1.04 -12.06 -18.70
C ALA A 14 -0.48 -12.51 -17.33
N GLY A 15 -1.30 -12.59 -16.28
CA GLY A 15 -0.87 -13.00 -14.94
C GLY A 15 -0.13 -11.90 -14.16
N VAL A 16 -0.37 -10.62 -14.48
CA VAL A 16 0.21 -9.47 -13.78
C VAL A 16 -0.88 -8.61 -13.14
N HIS A 17 -0.90 -8.54 -11.81
CA HIS A 17 -1.83 -7.72 -11.05
C HIS A 17 -1.38 -6.26 -11.03
N THR A 18 -2.22 -5.36 -11.55
CA THR A 18 -2.06 -3.92 -11.33
C THR A 18 -2.96 -3.49 -10.18
N VAL A 19 -2.36 -2.99 -9.12
CA VAL A 19 -3.01 -2.71 -7.84
C VAL A 19 -2.76 -1.26 -7.45
N CYS A 20 -3.80 -0.52 -7.08
CA CYS A 20 -3.59 0.76 -6.40
C CYS A 20 -3.63 0.58 -4.89
N VAL A 21 -2.69 1.23 -4.21
CA VAL A 21 -2.50 1.16 -2.76
C VAL A 21 -2.70 2.54 -2.17
N ASP A 22 -3.43 2.62 -1.07
CA ASP A 22 -3.64 3.85 -0.31
C ASP A 22 -3.81 3.57 1.18
N GLU A 23 -3.54 4.57 2.02
CA GLU A 23 -3.66 4.50 3.46
C GLU A 23 -4.75 5.43 3.99
N MET A 24 -5.79 4.83 4.59
CA MET A 24 -6.74 5.57 5.41
C MET A 24 -6.26 5.59 6.86
N THR A 25 -5.74 6.73 7.28
CA THR A 25 -5.11 6.88 8.60
C THR A 25 -6.05 7.55 9.58
N GLY A 26 -5.96 7.19 10.86
CA GLY A 26 -6.79 7.80 11.89
C GLY A 26 -8.25 7.32 11.87
N VAL A 27 -8.50 6.09 11.40
CA VAL A 27 -9.83 5.46 11.47
C VAL A 27 -10.21 5.29 12.94
N GLN A 28 -11.31 5.90 13.36
CA GLN A 28 -11.74 5.91 14.76
C GLN A 28 -13.00 5.07 14.96
N ALA A 29 -12.97 4.21 15.98
CA ALA A 29 -14.19 3.68 16.56
C ALA A 29 -14.77 4.73 17.52
N LYS A 30 -15.97 5.23 17.19
CA LYS A 30 -16.71 6.22 17.97
C LYS A 30 -17.94 5.58 18.57
N GLU A 31 -18.07 5.71 19.88
CA GLU A 31 -19.25 5.28 20.63
C GLU A 31 -19.96 6.51 21.18
N ARG A 32 -21.27 6.61 21.01
CA ARG A 32 -22.06 7.69 21.62
C ARG A 32 -22.09 7.52 23.13
N ILE A 33 -21.90 8.61 23.88
CA ILE A 33 -21.83 8.55 25.35
C ILE A 33 -23.18 8.21 25.97
N ALA A 34 -24.28 8.62 25.33
CA ALA A 34 -25.64 8.36 25.75
C ALA A 34 -26.45 7.65 24.65
N PRO A 35 -27.43 6.81 25.04
CA PRO A 35 -28.32 6.17 24.08
C PRO A 35 -29.20 7.19 23.36
N THR A 36 -29.60 6.85 22.13
CA THR A 36 -30.54 7.67 21.35
C THR A 36 -31.89 7.70 22.07
N ARG A 37 -32.44 8.90 22.25
CA ARG A 37 -33.75 9.06 22.90
C ARG A 37 -34.84 9.11 21.83
N PRO A 38 -35.87 8.24 21.94
CA PRO A 38 -36.92 8.15 20.93
C PRO A 38 -37.75 9.44 20.88
N MET A 39 -38.39 9.67 19.74
CA MET A 39 -39.35 10.76 19.54
C MET A 39 -40.45 10.75 20.61
N ARG A 40 -40.91 11.94 20.97
CA ARG A 40 -42.11 12.16 21.80
C ARG A 40 -42.97 13.24 21.14
N PRO A 41 -44.29 13.32 21.40
CA PRO A 41 -45.10 14.43 20.90
C PRO A 41 -44.46 15.79 21.22
N GLY A 42 -44.23 16.61 20.19
CA GLY A 42 -43.55 17.92 20.32
C GLY A 42 -42.01 17.87 20.46
N GLN A 43 -41.38 16.70 20.40
CA GLN A 43 -39.92 16.53 20.45
C GLN A 43 -39.43 15.55 19.39
N THR A 44 -38.53 16.01 18.52
CA THR A 44 -37.82 15.15 17.56
C THR A 44 -36.91 14.16 18.28
N GLU A 45 -36.46 13.13 17.54
CA GLU A 45 -35.44 12.20 18.02
C GLU A 45 -34.20 12.98 18.47
N LYS A 46 -33.64 12.59 19.62
CA LYS A 46 -32.42 13.20 20.15
C LYS A 46 -31.30 12.20 20.07
N VAL A 47 -30.39 12.48 19.15
CA VAL A 47 -29.15 11.75 18.95
C VAL A 47 -28.05 12.43 19.77
N GLU A 48 -27.34 11.65 20.59
CA GLU A 48 -26.19 12.16 21.32
C GLU A 48 -25.10 12.63 20.36
N PHE A 49 -24.57 13.83 20.62
CA PHE A 49 -23.55 14.47 19.79
C PHE A 49 -22.14 14.25 20.35
N GLU A 50 -22.00 13.91 21.63
CA GLU A 50 -20.73 13.56 22.23
C GLU A 50 -20.36 12.08 22.00
N TYR A 51 -19.06 11.85 21.81
CA TYR A 51 -18.52 10.52 21.53
C TYR A 51 -17.33 10.20 22.40
N LYS A 52 -17.28 8.96 22.90
CA LYS A 52 -16.07 8.33 23.41
C LYS A 52 -15.26 7.80 22.22
N ARG A 53 -13.98 8.17 22.15
CA ARG A 53 -13.04 7.70 21.13
C ARG A 53 -12.26 6.50 21.67
N HIS A 54 -12.28 5.39 20.94
CA HIS A 54 -11.58 4.16 21.32
C HIS A 54 -10.19 4.02 20.66
N GLY A 55 -9.52 5.16 20.45
CA GLY A 55 -8.26 5.23 19.72
C GLY A 55 -8.44 5.29 18.20
N THR A 56 -7.32 5.16 17.50
CA THR A 56 -7.23 5.25 16.04
C THR A 56 -6.51 4.05 15.47
N GLN A 57 -6.95 3.58 14.30
CA GLN A 57 -6.28 2.58 13.49
C GLN A 57 -5.89 3.17 12.13
N CYS A 58 -4.94 2.52 11.48
CA CYS A 58 -4.57 2.72 10.09
C CYS A 58 -5.08 1.54 9.26
N LEU A 59 -5.76 1.83 8.16
CA LEU A 59 -6.12 0.86 7.14
C LEU A 59 -5.22 1.10 5.92
N ILE A 60 -4.50 0.06 5.50
CA ILE A 60 -3.81 0.05 4.20
C ILE A 60 -4.61 -0.87 3.29
N GLY A 61 -5.08 -0.32 2.16
CA GLY A 61 -5.95 -1.02 1.23
C GLY A 61 -5.31 -1.18 -0.14
N ASN A 62 -5.43 -2.38 -0.70
CA ASN A 62 -5.10 -2.67 -2.09
C ASN A 62 -6.37 -2.84 -2.90
N PHE A 63 -6.42 -2.22 -4.07
CA PHE A 63 -7.53 -2.37 -5.00
C PHE A 63 -7.02 -2.78 -6.38
N ALA A 64 -7.43 -3.97 -6.83
CA ALA A 64 -7.09 -4.50 -8.13
C ALA A 64 -7.79 -3.69 -9.23
N VAL A 65 -7.01 -3.01 -10.05
CA VAL A 65 -7.54 -2.08 -11.06
C VAL A 65 -8.38 -2.79 -12.11
N ALA A 66 -7.98 -4.02 -12.50
CA ALA A 66 -8.67 -4.77 -13.55
C ALA A 66 -10.02 -5.36 -13.11
N THR A 67 -10.15 -5.77 -11.84
CA THR A 67 -11.34 -6.50 -11.34
C THR A 67 -12.22 -5.65 -10.43
N GLY A 68 -11.69 -4.56 -9.88
CA GLY A 68 -12.39 -3.74 -8.91
C GLY A 68 -12.49 -4.37 -7.51
N GLN A 69 -11.66 -5.37 -7.21
CA GLN A 69 -11.69 -6.08 -5.92
C GLN A 69 -10.64 -5.56 -4.96
N ALA A 70 -10.99 -5.51 -3.67
CA ALA A 70 -10.03 -5.28 -2.61
C ALA A 70 -9.22 -6.55 -2.33
N ILE A 71 -7.89 -6.43 -2.21
CA ILE A 71 -6.98 -7.55 -1.94
C ILE A 71 -6.35 -7.36 -0.57
N ALA A 72 -6.51 -8.35 0.32
CA ALA A 72 -5.80 -8.46 1.60
C ALA A 72 -5.54 -7.11 2.34
N PRO A 73 -6.59 -6.31 2.65
CA PRO A 73 -6.39 -5.06 3.36
C PRO A 73 -5.87 -5.31 4.78
N THR A 74 -4.97 -4.46 5.26
CA THR A 74 -4.39 -4.58 6.61
C THR A 74 -4.90 -3.47 7.51
N VAL A 75 -5.37 -3.83 8.70
CA VAL A 75 -5.72 -2.88 9.78
C VAL A 75 -4.69 -2.99 10.89
N GLN A 76 -4.09 -1.86 11.27
CA GLN A 76 -2.97 -1.84 12.21
C GLN A 76 -2.87 -0.52 12.98
N ALA A 77 -2.19 -0.54 14.12
CA ALA A 77 -2.08 0.61 15.01
C ALA A 77 -1.15 1.71 14.47
N THR A 78 -0.17 1.35 13.64
CA THR A 78 0.88 2.24 13.14
C THR A 78 0.94 2.29 11.61
N ARG A 79 1.70 3.24 11.07
CA ARG A 79 1.89 3.46 9.62
C ARG A 79 3.35 3.75 9.27
N GLY A 80 4.26 2.88 9.69
CA GLY A 80 5.70 3.03 9.46
C GLY A 80 6.22 2.43 8.15
N GLU A 81 7.51 2.63 7.87
CA GLU A 81 8.21 2.00 6.74
C GLU A 81 8.07 0.46 6.76
N LYS A 82 8.18 -0.16 7.95
CA LYS A 82 8.06 -1.62 8.13
C LYS A 82 6.64 -2.12 7.92
N ASP A 83 5.66 -1.36 8.40
CA ASP A 83 4.23 -1.69 8.30
C ASP A 83 3.81 -1.75 6.83
N PHE A 84 4.25 -0.78 6.04
CA PHE A 84 4.00 -0.74 4.60
C PHE A 84 4.69 -1.89 3.86
N ALA A 85 5.98 -2.15 4.15
CA ALA A 85 6.69 -3.26 3.52
C ALA A 85 6.04 -4.62 3.83
N THR A 86 5.62 -4.83 5.08
CA THR A 86 4.92 -6.06 5.51
C THR A 86 3.57 -6.21 4.80
N HIS A 87 2.84 -5.10 4.61
CA HIS A 87 1.57 -5.12 3.88
C HIS A 87 1.76 -5.52 2.41
N ILE A 88 2.77 -4.97 1.72
CA ILE A 88 3.09 -5.35 0.33
C ILE A 88 3.52 -6.83 0.26
N GLU A 89 4.34 -7.29 1.20
CA GLU A 89 4.75 -8.70 1.31
C GLU A 89 3.56 -9.65 1.47
N GLN A 90 2.65 -9.35 2.39
CA GLN A 90 1.41 -10.12 2.59
C GLN A 90 0.55 -10.15 1.32
N THR A 91 0.52 -9.05 0.58
CA THR A 91 -0.26 -8.94 -0.66
C THR A 91 0.34 -9.81 -1.76
N VAL A 92 1.66 -9.73 -1.98
CA VAL A 92 2.35 -10.55 -2.98
C VAL A 92 2.26 -12.04 -2.64
N ALA A 93 2.28 -12.40 -1.36
CA ALA A 93 2.11 -13.77 -0.91
C ALA A 93 0.71 -14.38 -1.23
N THR A 94 -0.28 -13.56 -1.59
CA THR A 94 -1.61 -14.07 -2.00
C THR A 94 -1.59 -14.74 -3.38
N ASP A 95 -0.65 -14.36 -4.25
CA ASP A 95 -0.43 -14.95 -5.56
C ASP A 95 1.07 -14.86 -5.91
N PRO A 96 1.89 -15.81 -5.40
CA PRO A 96 3.34 -15.80 -5.60
C PRO A 96 3.77 -16.02 -7.05
N GLU A 97 2.89 -16.58 -7.89
CA GLU A 97 3.20 -16.87 -9.29
C GLU A 97 2.94 -15.67 -10.20
N ALA A 98 2.12 -14.72 -9.76
CA ALA A 98 1.82 -13.51 -10.51
C ALA A 98 2.93 -12.46 -10.45
N GLY A 99 2.95 -11.61 -11.48
CA GLY A 99 3.65 -10.34 -11.42
C GLY A 99 2.79 -9.29 -10.70
N TRP A 100 3.41 -8.35 -10.00
CA TRP A 100 2.71 -7.31 -9.26
C TRP A 100 3.20 -5.92 -9.66
N ILE A 101 2.26 -5.00 -9.92
CA ILE A 101 2.50 -3.59 -10.16
C ILE A 101 1.67 -2.80 -9.16
N PHE A 102 2.33 -2.22 -8.16
CA PHE A 102 1.71 -1.37 -7.16
C PHE A 102 1.77 0.09 -7.60
N VAL A 103 0.63 0.77 -7.58
CA VAL A 103 0.50 2.19 -7.85
C VAL A 103 0.13 2.90 -6.56
N ALA A 104 1.02 3.73 -6.06
CA ALA A 104 0.80 4.50 -4.83
C ALA A 104 1.12 5.98 -5.03
N ASP A 105 0.80 6.79 -4.02
CA ASP A 105 1.17 8.21 -3.98
C ASP A 105 2.68 8.40 -3.72
N ASN A 106 3.12 9.66 -3.59
CA ASN A 106 4.54 10.02 -3.40
C ASN A 106 5.04 10.00 -1.95
N LEU A 107 4.37 9.31 -1.03
CA LEU A 107 4.81 9.24 0.36
C LEU A 107 6.18 8.57 0.49
N THR A 108 7.01 9.03 1.42
CA THR A 108 8.38 8.51 1.59
C THR A 108 8.42 7.07 2.11
N THR A 109 7.35 6.61 2.76
CA THR A 109 7.16 5.22 3.20
C THR A 109 7.17 4.23 2.03
N HIS A 110 6.58 4.64 0.90
CA HIS A 110 6.53 3.88 -0.36
C HIS A 110 7.89 3.74 -1.03
N THR A 111 8.88 4.51 -0.59
CA THR A 111 10.26 4.48 -1.11
C THR A 111 11.25 4.25 0.02
N SER A 112 10.80 3.53 1.06
CA SER A 112 11.62 3.20 2.21
C SER A 112 12.77 2.26 1.85
N ALA A 113 13.84 2.31 2.65
CA ALA A 113 14.96 1.37 2.48
C ALA A 113 14.52 -0.08 2.75
N THR A 114 13.62 -0.28 3.71
CA THR A 114 13.04 -1.59 4.04
C THR A 114 12.35 -2.21 2.84
N LEU A 115 11.53 -1.44 2.12
CA LEU A 115 10.85 -1.94 0.92
C LEU A 115 11.85 -2.26 -0.20
N VAL A 116 12.85 -1.40 -0.43
CA VAL A 116 13.90 -1.64 -1.43
C VAL A 116 14.66 -2.94 -1.15
N LEU A 117 15.05 -3.17 0.10
CA LEU A 117 15.76 -4.39 0.49
C LEU A 117 14.91 -5.65 0.25
N TRP A 118 13.63 -5.59 0.58
CA TRP A 118 12.70 -6.70 0.36
C TRP A 118 12.50 -6.97 -1.14
N VAL A 119 12.23 -5.96 -1.96
CA VAL A 119 12.10 -6.11 -3.42
C VAL A 119 13.41 -6.64 -4.02
N ALA A 120 14.56 -6.12 -3.60
CA ALA A 120 15.85 -6.61 -4.05
C ALA A 120 16.07 -8.11 -3.75
N SER A 121 15.62 -8.59 -2.58
CA SER A 121 15.71 -10.02 -2.26
C SER A 121 14.86 -10.90 -3.18
N LEU A 122 13.67 -10.44 -3.61
CA LEU A 122 12.85 -11.14 -4.60
C LEU A 122 13.51 -11.17 -5.98
N CYS A 123 14.30 -10.14 -6.30
CA CYS A 123 15.05 -10.06 -7.55
C CYS A 123 16.41 -10.78 -7.50
N GLY A 124 16.78 -11.42 -6.38
CA GLY A 124 18.09 -12.05 -6.20
C GLY A 124 19.27 -11.06 -6.15
N ILE A 125 18.99 -9.79 -5.86
CA ILE A 125 20.00 -8.74 -5.74
C ILE A 125 20.56 -8.75 -4.31
N ALA A 126 21.87 -8.95 -4.19
CA ALA A 126 22.56 -8.97 -2.90
C ALA A 126 22.40 -7.64 -2.15
N ALA A 127 22.02 -7.67 -0.87
CA ALA A 127 21.74 -6.47 -0.07
C ALA A 127 22.98 -5.54 0.03
N GLU A 128 24.17 -6.13 0.04
CA GLU A 128 25.46 -5.44 0.10
C GLU A 128 25.71 -4.56 -1.14
N SER A 129 25.12 -4.92 -2.28
CA SER A 129 25.23 -4.15 -3.52
C SER A 129 24.38 -2.86 -3.54
N LEU A 130 23.42 -2.73 -2.61
CA LEU A 130 22.48 -1.62 -2.56
C LEU A 130 23.05 -0.38 -1.84
N GLY A 131 24.19 -0.52 -1.14
CA GLY A 131 24.84 0.55 -0.37
C GLY A 131 24.22 0.80 1.01
N GLU A 132 24.60 1.90 1.66
CA GLU A 132 24.17 2.24 3.02
C GLU A 132 23.10 3.35 3.03
N LYS A 133 22.01 3.16 3.81
CA LYS A 133 20.91 4.14 3.95
C LYS A 133 21.46 5.51 4.33
N GLY A 134 21.19 6.52 3.51
CA GLY A 134 21.61 7.90 3.75
C GLY A 134 23.06 8.22 3.34
N LYS A 135 23.85 7.23 2.90
CA LYS A 135 25.29 7.43 2.62
C LYS A 135 25.67 7.10 1.17
N SER A 136 25.36 5.89 0.69
CA SER A 136 25.88 5.36 -0.57
C SER A 136 24.88 4.47 -1.32
N GLY A 137 25.13 4.23 -2.61
CA GLY A 137 24.35 3.32 -3.45
C GLY A 137 22.89 3.73 -3.66
N ILE A 138 22.06 2.71 -3.92
CA ILE A 138 20.60 2.84 -4.12
C ILE A 138 19.93 3.33 -2.83
N LEU A 139 20.40 2.89 -1.66
CA LEU A 139 19.81 3.27 -0.38
C LEU A 139 20.13 4.71 0.07
N LYS A 140 21.04 5.41 -0.63
CA LYS A 140 21.50 6.76 -0.30
C LYS A 140 20.38 7.78 -0.11
N SER A 141 19.44 7.86 -1.04
CA SER A 141 18.43 8.92 -1.07
C SER A 141 17.04 8.39 -1.45
N VAL A 142 16.00 9.19 -1.18
CA VAL A 142 14.63 8.88 -1.66
C VAL A 142 14.60 8.78 -3.18
N ALA A 143 15.31 9.64 -3.90
CA ALA A 143 15.35 9.64 -5.36
C ALA A 143 15.95 8.35 -5.93
N THR A 144 17.07 7.88 -5.37
CA THR A 144 17.73 6.63 -5.80
C THR A 144 16.89 5.40 -5.48
N ARG A 145 16.22 5.38 -4.31
CA ARG A 145 15.28 4.31 -3.94
C ARG A 145 14.05 4.29 -4.83
N LYS A 146 13.48 5.45 -5.14
CA LYS A 146 12.35 5.58 -6.07
C LYS A 146 12.72 5.08 -7.47
N ALA A 147 13.89 5.49 -7.98
CA ALA A 147 14.38 5.05 -9.28
C ALA A 147 14.49 3.52 -9.34
N PHE A 148 15.05 2.89 -8.30
CA PHE A 148 15.12 1.43 -8.22
C PHE A 148 13.74 0.75 -8.22
N LEU A 149 12.79 1.25 -7.43
CA LEU A 149 11.46 0.65 -7.30
C LEU A 149 10.57 0.83 -8.54
N THR A 150 10.83 1.87 -9.33
CA THR A 150 10.10 2.18 -10.57
C THR A 150 10.77 1.59 -11.81
N ASP A 151 12.00 1.08 -11.70
CA ASP A 151 12.72 0.51 -12.83
C ASP A 151 12.06 -0.80 -13.31
N ALA A 152 11.68 -0.79 -14.59
CA ALA A 152 11.07 -1.91 -15.26
C ALA A 152 12.07 -3.07 -15.54
N SER A 153 13.37 -2.85 -15.36
CA SER A 153 14.40 -3.88 -15.58
C SER A 153 14.31 -5.03 -14.56
N CYS A 154 13.84 -4.74 -13.34
CA CYS A 154 13.44 -5.77 -12.38
C CYS A 154 12.20 -6.56 -12.84
N THR A 155 11.53 -6.14 -13.92
CA THR A 155 10.22 -6.66 -14.35
C THR A 155 10.29 -7.64 -15.52
N PHE A 156 11.41 -7.75 -16.24
CA PHE A 156 11.40 -8.53 -17.49
C PHE A 156 12.09 -9.89 -17.40
N ARG A 157 11.23 -10.91 -17.61
CA ARG A 157 11.48 -12.23 -18.21
C ARG A 157 12.43 -13.13 -17.41
N GLU A 158 11.84 -13.98 -16.56
CA GLU A 158 12.17 -15.42 -16.43
C GLU A 158 11.88 -16.01 -15.04
N PHE A 159 11.51 -15.20 -14.04
CA PHE A 159 11.29 -15.72 -12.68
C PHE A 159 10.01 -15.21 -12.01
N VAL A 160 9.24 -16.19 -11.53
CA VAL A 160 8.10 -16.18 -10.61
C VAL A 160 8.26 -15.20 -9.44
N GLY A 161 7.21 -14.49 -9.03
CA GLY A 161 7.16 -13.72 -7.77
C GLY A 161 7.76 -12.31 -7.74
N ARG A 162 7.55 -11.49 -8.78
CA ARG A 162 8.15 -10.13 -8.88
C ARG A 162 7.14 -9.01 -8.61
N ALA A 163 7.56 -8.02 -7.82
CA ALA A 163 6.80 -6.80 -7.51
C ALA A 163 7.53 -5.53 -7.96
N VAL A 164 6.79 -4.63 -8.60
CA VAL A 164 7.25 -3.30 -9.02
C VAL A 164 6.37 -2.25 -8.36
N MET A 165 6.98 -1.15 -7.91
CA MET A 165 6.24 -0.05 -7.33
C MET A 165 6.34 1.20 -8.21
N VAL A 166 5.24 1.50 -8.90
CA VAL A 166 5.06 2.71 -9.69
C VAL A 166 4.56 3.82 -8.78
N VAL A 167 5.48 4.64 -8.31
CA VAL A 167 5.19 5.81 -7.49
C VAL A 167 4.84 6.97 -8.43
N ARG A 168 3.57 7.44 -8.41
CA ARG A 168 3.08 8.52 -9.30
C ARG A 168 4.01 9.73 -9.26
N SER A 169 4.26 10.46 -10.36
CA SER A 169 4.87 11.80 -10.28
C SER A 169 3.81 12.84 -9.87
N LYS A 170 4.24 13.94 -9.24
CA LYS A 170 3.37 15.12 -9.06
C LYS A 170 3.00 15.73 -10.41
#